data_AF-A0AAT9HM63-F1
#
_entry.id   AF-A0AAT9HM63-F1
#
_cell.length_a   1.000
_cell.length_b   1.000
_cell.length_c   1.000
_cell.angle_alpha   90.00
_cell.angle_beta   90.00
_cell.angle_gamma   90.00
#
_symmetry.space_group_name_H-M   'P 1'
#
loop_
_entity.id
_entity.type
_entity.pdbx_description
1 polymer ?
#
loop_
_entity_poly.entity_id
_entity_poly.type
_entity_poly.pdbx_seq_one_letter_code
_entity_poly.pdbx_strand_id
1 'polypeptide(L)'
;MSAYAQLNCDGFLGMAEGNDLNWGDNAGSFRGSDAYSASSVVNKGNYSEVKFFLGTGGNSNFHICLTRAEGFVRDLTDDYWLGERDFGSVNNAIASHRWVDRTACSALAV
;
A
#
# COMPACT_ATOMS: atom_id res chain seq x y z
N MET A 1 -1.73 0.22 -9.09
CA MET A 1 -1.60 -0.74 -7.99
C MET A 1 -2.97 -1.35 -7.70
N SER A 2 -3.04 -2.55 -7.13
CA SER A 2 -4.27 -3.11 -6.56
C SER A 2 -4.05 -3.63 -5.14
N ALA A 3 -5.07 -3.58 -4.30
CA ALA A 3 -5.01 -4.07 -2.92
C ALA A 3 -6.21 -4.98 -2.61
N TYR A 4 -6.01 -5.83 -1.61
CA TYR A 4 -6.83 -6.99 -1.37
C TYR A 4 -6.95 -7.23 0.14
N ALA A 5 -8.14 -7.60 0.60
CA ALA A 5 -8.49 -7.77 2.00
C ALA A 5 -7.97 -9.07 2.62
N GLN A 6 -7.56 -10.02 1.78
CA GLN A 6 -7.06 -11.32 2.19
C GLN A 6 -5.65 -11.53 1.67
N LEU A 7 -5.03 -12.62 2.10
CA LEU A 7 -3.73 -13.06 1.60
C LEU A 7 -3.81 -13.49 0.14
N ASN A 8 -2.65 -13.65 -0.50
CA ASN A 8 -2.49 -14.14 -1.87
C ASN A 8 -3.25 -13.33 -2.93
N CYS A 9 -3.42 -12.02 -2.68
CA CYS A 9 -4.12 -11.11 -3.59
C CYS A 9 -5.60 -11.48 -3.84
N ASP A 10 -6.31 -11.87 -2.78
CA ASP A 10 -7.75 -12.20 -2.81
C ASP A 10 -8.62 -11.26 -1.94
N GLY A 11 -9.91 -11.16 -2.24
CA GLY A 11 -10.82 -10.19 -1.63
C GLY A 11 -10.53 -8.77 -2.12
N PHE A 12 -10.70 -8.54 -3.42
CA PHE A 12 -10.39 -7.26 -4.07
C PHE A 12 -11.03 -6.06 -3.35
N LEU A 13 -10.18 -5.09 -2.98
CA LEU A 13 -10.61 -3.80 -2.40
C LEU A 13 -10.69 -2.73 -3.48
N GLY A 14 -9.63 -2.59 -4.27
CA GLY A 14 -9.59 -1.54 -5.28
C GLY A 14 -8.32 -1.54 -6.11
N MET A 15 -8.33 -0.69 -7.14
CA MET A 15 -7.17 -0.40 -7.98
C MET A 15 -7.08 1.07 -8.36
N ALA A 16 -5.87 1.59 -8.44
CA ALA A 16 -5.63 2.96 -8.87
C ALA A 16 -4.43 3.04 -9.80
N GLU A 17 -4.55 3.82 -10.87
CA GLU A 17 -3.47 4.15 -11.82
C GLU A 17 -2.67 5.39 -11.38
N GLY A 18 -3.27 6.26 -10.56
CA GLY A 18 -2.65 7.44 -9.96
C GLY A 18 -2.63 7.36 -8.44
N ASN A 19 -2.24 8.45 -7.80
CA ASN A 19 -2.24 8.55 -6.34
C ASN A 19 -3.66 8.45 -5.79
N ASP A 20 -3.82 7.75 -4.68
CA ASP A 20 -5.05 7.77 -3.89
C ASP A 20 -4.70 8.16 -2.47
N LEU A 21 -5.03 9.40 -2.12
CA LEU A 21 -4.63 10.01 -0.86
C LEU A 21 -5.59 9.67 0.29
N ASN A 22 -6.71 8.99 0.04
CA ASN A 22 -7.65 8.62 1.09
C ASN A 22 -8.57 7.46 0.67
N TRP A 23 -8.19 6.24 1.04
CA TRP A 23 -8.97 5.04 0.71
C TRP A 23 -10.31 4.96 1.43
N GLY A 24 -10.53 5.83 2.43
CA GLY A 24 -11.75 5.87 3.23
C GLY A 24 -12.73 6.95 2.77
N ASP A 25 -12.41 7.73 1.74
CA ASP A 25 -13.38 8.65 1.15
C ASP A 25 -14.33 7.94 0.18
N ASN A 26 -15.12 8.70 -0.57
CA ASN A 26 -16.06 8.18 -1.56
C ASN A 26 -15.59 8.43 -3.00
N ALA A 27 -14.29 8.65 -3.21
CA ALA A 27 -13.69 8.93 -4.51
C ALA A 27 -12.88 7.72 -5.01
N GLY A 28 -12.61 7.67 -6.31
CA GLY A 28 -11.75 6.62 -6.87
C GLY A 28 -12.30 5.20 -6.72
N SER A 29 -11.39 4.23 -6.67
CA SER A 29 -11.72 2.80 -6.58
C SER A 29 -11.72 2.28 -5.15
N PHE A 30 -10.98 2.89 -4.22
CA PHE A 30 -10.97 2.55 -2.81
C PHE A 30 -11.99 3.43 -2.09
N ARG A 31 -12.90 2.85 -1.31
CA ARG A 31 -13.98 3.62 -0.67
C ARG A 31 -14.31 3.14 0.72
N GLY A 32 -14.63 4.10 1.59
CA GLY A 32 -15.22 3.85 2.90
C GLY A 32 -14.44 2.85 3.76
N SER A 33 -14.91 1.61 3.82
CA SER A 33 -14.30 0.53 4.63
C SER A 33 -13.02 -0.07 4.04
N ASP A 34 -12.62 0.32 2.83
CA ASP A 34 -11.41 -0.22 2.20
C ASP A 34 -10.13 0.28 2.87
N ALA A 35 -10.19 1.45 3.51
CA ALA A 35 -9.12 1.91 4.38
C ALA A 35 -8.88 0.94 5.53
N TYR A 36 -7.61 0.68 5.84
CA TYR A 36 -7.19 -0.20 6.93
C TYR A 36 -7.64 -1.66 6.76
N SER A 37 -7.92 -2.10 5.53
CA SER A 37 -8.39 -3.47 5.26
C SER A 37 -7.43 -4.31 4.43
N ALA A 38 -6.39 -3.71 3.84
CA ALA A 38 -5.50 -4.44 2.94
C ALA A 38 -4.57 -5.40 3.70
N SER A 39 -4.54 -6.67 3.24
CA SER A 39 -3.64 -7.74 3.69
C SER A 39 -2.69 -8.23 2.58
N SER A 40 -2.91 -7.83 1.33
CA SER A 40 -1.97 -8.05 0.23
C SER A 40 -2.11 -6.98 -0.87
N VAL A 41 -1.04 -6.74 -1.63
CA VAL A 41 -0.94 -5.65 -2.61
C VAL A 41 -0.15 -6.03 -3.85
N VAL A 42 -0.45 -5.37 -4.98
CA VAL A 42 0.22 -5.58 -6.26
C VAL A 42 0.64 -4.24 -6.86
N ASN A 43 1.91 -4.14 -7.25
CA ASN A 43 2.42 -3.07 -8.08
C ASN A 43 2.24 -3.45 -9.56
N LYS A 44 1.33 -2.72 -10.25
CA LYS A 44 1.06 -2.86 -11.69
C LYS A 44 1.66 -1.71 -12.51
N GLY A 45 2.59 -0.95 -11.95
CA GLY A 45 3.21 0.19 -12.60
C GLY A 45 4.16 -0.19 -13.72
N ASN A 46 4.18 0.62 -14.77
CA ASN A 46 5.15 0.44 -15.85
C ASN A 46 6.55 0.92 -15.48
N TYR A 47 6.69 2.00 -14.70
CA TYR A 47 8.00 2.58 -14.34
C TYR A 47 8.05 3.15 -12.91
N SER A 48 6.99 2.94 -12.12
CA SER A 48 6.80 3.58 -10.83
C SER A 48 6.71 2.56 -9.71
N GLU A 49 7.25 2.94 -8.56
CA GLU A 49 7.08 2.23 -7.31
C GLU A 49 5.81 2.72 -6.62
N VAL A 50 5.32 1.94 -5.65
CA VAL A 50 4.13 2.31 -4.88
C VAL A 50 4.52 2.45 -3.43
N LYS A 51 4.31 3.64 -2.89
CA LYS A 51 4.50 3.96 -1.48
C LYS A 51 3.14 3.91 -0.79
N PHE A 52 3.00 3.03 0.18
CA PHE A 52 1.79 2.89 1.00
C PHE A 52 2.02 3.56 2.36
N PHE A 53 0.98 4.20 2.88
CA PHE A 53 1.09 5.02 4.07
C PHE A 53 0.09 4.61 5.16
N LEU A 54 0.54 4.75 6.40
CA LEU A 54 -0.33 4.79 7.56
C LEU A 54 -1.03 6.15 7.61
N GLY A 55 -2.35 6.16 7.44
CA GLY A 55 -3.16 7.37 7.40
C GLY A 55 -3.36 7.96 6.00
N THR A 56 -4.12 9.05 5.94
CA THR A 56 -4.53 9.73 4.70
C THR A 56 -3.54 10.85 4.32
N GLY A 57 -3.68 11.44 3.13
CA GLY A 57 -2.87 12.54 2.61
C GLY A 57 -1.60 12.10 1.85
N GLY A 58 -1.19 10.83 1.99
CA GLY A 58 0.00 10.28 1.33
C GLY A 58 1.31 10.99 1.71
N ASN A 59 1.38 11.53 2.92
CA ASN A 59 2.51 12.30 3.44
C ASN A 59 2.92 11.85 4.86
N SER A 60 2.39 10.71 5.32
CA SER A 60 2.76 10.13 6.60
C SER A 60 4.24 9.74 6.61
N ASN A 61 4.89 9.92 7.76
CA ASN A 61 6.23 9.40 7.95
C ASN A 61 6.24 7.87 7.91
N PHE A 62 5.18 7.22 8.42
CA PHE A 62 5.07 5.75 8.41
C PHE A 62 4.61 5.27 7.04
N HIS A 63 5.50 4.56 6.37
CA HIS A 63 5.29 4.04 5.02
C HIS A 63 6.04 2.74 4.80
N ILE A 64 5.60 2.01 3.78
CA ILE A 64 6.39 0.98 3.11
C ILE A 64 6.37 1.21 1.60
N CYS A 65 7.30 0.58 0.92
CA CYS A 65 7.49 0.68 -0.51
C CYS A 65 7.42 -0.68 -1.17
N LEU A 66 6.53 -0.80 -2.15
CA LEU A 66 6.51 -1.95 -3.05
C LEU A 66 7.15 -1.56 -4.38
N THR A 67 8.33 -2.12 -4.61
CA THR A 67 9.02 -1.96 -5.87
C THR A 67 8.35 -2.75 -6.98
N ARG A 68 8.62 -2.37 -8.21
CA ARG A 68 8.23 -3.10 -9.41
C ARG A 68 8.90 -4.48 -9.46
N ALA A 69 10.14 -4.57 -8.97
CA ALA A 69 10.90 -5.80 -8.99
C ALA A 69 10.28 -6.88 -8.08
N GLU A 70 9.76 -6.48 -6.92
CA GLU A 70 8.93 -7.33 -6.05
C GLU A 70 7.59 -7.64 -6.73
N GLY A 71 6.95 -6.62 -7.32
CA GLY A 71 5.74 -6.74 -8.12
C GLY A 71 4.46 -7.00 -7.31
N PHE A 72 4.54 -7.76 -6.22
CA PHE A 72 3.43 -8.01 -5.30
C PHE A 72 3.94 -8.37 -3.90
N VAL A 73 3.07 -8.17 -2.91
CA VAL A 73 3.17 -8.72 -1.55
C VAL A 73 1.92 -9.57 -1.33
N ARG A 74 2.09 -10.86 -1.06
CA ARG A 74 0.96 -11.79 -0.85
C ARG A 74 0.46 -11.80 0.59
N ASP A 75 1.27 -11.35 1.52
CA ASP A 75 0.99 -11.38 2.94
C ASP A 75 1.69 -10.18 3.57
N LEU A 76 0.94 -9.22 4.12
CA LEU A 76 1.49 -8.04 4.80
C LEU A 76 1.77 -8.31 6.29
N THR A 77 1.51 -9.52 6.81
CA THR A 77 1.60 -9.80 8.26
C THR A 77 3.03 -9.79 8.79
N ASP A 78 4.01 -10.01 7.93
CA ASP A 78 5.45 -9.88 8.20
C ASP A 78 6.05 -8.56 7.69
N ASP A 79 5.24 -7.68 7.13
CA ASP A 79 5.62 -6.30 6.80
C ASP A 79 5.35 -5.35 7.96
N TYR A 80 6.32 -4.46 8.19
CA TYR A 80 6.28 -3.48 9.26
C TYR A 80 6.58 -2.08 8.72
N TRP A 81 5.97 -1.07 9.34
CA TRP A 81 6.18 0.31 8.92
C TRP A 81 7.66 0.70 9.00
N LEU A 82 8.16 1.43 8.00
CA LEU A 82 9.58 1.76 7.85
C LEU A 82 10.52 0.53 7.75
N GLY A 83 9.97 -0.67 7.55
CA GLY A 83 10.74 -1.92 7.55
C GLY A 83 11.12 -2.41 8.94
N GLU A 84 10.58 -1.83 10.02
CA GLU A 84 11.01 -2.09 11.39
C GLU A 84 9.84 -2.52 12.28
N ARG A 85 9.98 -3.67 12.95
CA ARG A 85 8.91 -4.29 13.75
C ARG A 85 8.38 -3.40 14.87
N ASP A 86 9.22 -2.54 15.42
CA ASP A 86 8.89 -1.63 16.52
C ASP A 86 7.81 -0.61 16.15
N PHE A 87 7.58 -0.36 14.85
CA PHE A 87 6.58 0.60 14.37
C PHE A 87 5.24 -0.03 14.03
N GLY A 88 5.08 -1.33 14.23
CA GLY A 88 3.84 -2.07 14.00
C GLY A 88 3.68 -2.57 12.57
N SER A 89 2.75 -3.52 12.40
CA SER A 89 2.50 -4.18 11.12
C SER A 89 1.76 -3.27 10.14
N VAL A 90 2.04 -3.46 8.85
CA VAL A 90 1.33 -2.81 7.73
C VAL A 90 -0.01 -3.48 7.44
N ASN A 91 -0.15 -4.75 7.82
CA ASN A 91 -1.36 -5.53 7.62
C ASN A 91 -2.59 -4.82 8.21
N ASN A 92 -3.63 -4.63 7.41
CA ASN A 92 -4.86 -3.93 7.79
C ASN A 92 -4.62 -2.53 8.36
N ALA A 93 -3.61 -1.81 7.84
CA ALA A 93 -3.24 -0.48 8.35
C ALA A 93 -3.03 0.58 7.25
N ILE A 94 -3.05 0.20 5.97
CA ILE A 94 -2.87 1.13 4.85
C ILE A 94 -4.13 1.98 4.65
N ALA A 95 -3.97 3.30 4.49
CA ALA A 95 -5.09 4.20 4.20
C ALA A 95 -4.86 5.18 3.04
N SER A 96 -3.65 5.21 2.48
CA SER A 96 -3.37 5.95 1.26
C SER A 96 -2.14 5.41 0.55
N HIS A 97 -1.99 5.75 -0.73
CA HIS A 97 -0.78 5.45 -1.50
C HIS A 97 -0.39 6.57 -2.46
N ARG A 98 0.88 6.53 -2.86
CA ARG A 98 1.39 7.32 -3.98
C ARG A 98 2.23 6.47 -4.90
N TRP A 99 2.17 6.78 -6.17
CA TRP A 99 3.17 6.36 -7.14
C TRP A 99 4.36 7.28 -7.02
N VAL A 100 5.54 6.68 -6.92
CA VAL A 100 6.79 7.41 -6.76
C VAL A 100 7.85 6.87 -7.71
N ASP A 101 8.83 7.71 -8.02
CA ASP A 101 10.07 7.31 -8.64
C ASP A 101 10.88 6.41 -7.70
N ARG A 102 11.71 5.54 -8.29
CA ARG A 102 12.50 4.55 -7.55
C ARG A 102 13.34 5.14 -6.43
N THR A 103 13.88 6.34 -6.64
CA THR A 103 14.70 7.06 -5.66
C THR A 103 13.93 7.57 -4.45
N ALA A 104 12.61 7.75 -4.55
CA ALA A 104 11.75 8.15 -3.46
C ALA A 104 11.19 6.96 -2.65
N CYS A 105 11.52 5.73 -3.05
CA CYS A 105 11.17 4.54 -2.32
C CYS A 105 12.24 4.12 -1.30
N SER A 106 11.98 4.50 -0.05
CA SER A 106 12.70 4.05 1.15
C SER A 106 11.81 3.08 1.94
N ALA A 107 12.40 2.12 2.66
CA ALA A 107 11.72 1.07 3.44
C ALA A 107 10.86 0.11 2.60
N LEU A 108 11.50 -0.94 2.07
CA LEU A 108 10.87 -1.93 1.21
C LEU A 108 9.95 -2.87 1.98
N ALA A 109 8.86 -3.29 1.33
CA ALA A 109 8.08 -4.45 1.76
C ALA A 109 8.90 -5.73 1.49
N VAL A 110 8.86 -6.70 2.39
CA VAL A 110 9.73 -7.90 2.35
C VAL A 110 8.93 -9.15 1.97
#